data_AF-A0A0Q9RI78-F1
#
_entry.id   AF-A0A0Q9RI78-F1
#
_cell.length_a   1.000
_cell.length_b   1.000
_cell.length_c   1.000
_cell.angle_alpha   90.00
_cell.angle_beta   90.00
_cell.angle_gamma   90.00
#
_symmetry.space_group_name_H-M   'P 1'
#
loop_
_entity.id
_entity.type
_entity.pdbx_description
1 polymer ?
#
loop_
_entity_poly.entity_id
_entity_poly.type
_entity_poly.pdbx_seq_one_letter_code
_entity_poly.pdbx_strand_id
1 'polypeptide(L)'
;MHDKLLHSIKATHDVLDERLSTAEWHKPTHDRPRDRFPATDTFLASASRHLAAANAVLVPAARRRLPDGNDVAHRFSRTSRDLEYAMAQTKAKLYGEAHAIHRPWHDIWADLHRRFDEFMALEEEVVTALVEHTTSEARSDLADRVYGAELHSPTRPHPYVPHLGLPGKVARRICLGVDHFWDTTEGRMIPEPVKPHDRDHDGKLAQYLLADPHLPGDEA
;
A
#
# COMPACT_ATOMS: atom_id res chain seq x y z
N MET A 1 20.34 12.52 -8.98
CA MET A 1 20.23 11.95 -7.61
C MET A 1 18.85 11.30 -7.47
N HIS A 2 18.77 9.97 -7.60
CA HIS A 2 17.49 9.24 -7.56
C HIS A 2 16.95 9.22 -6.12
N ASP A 3 15.73 9.69 -5.92
CA ASP A 3 15.13 9.75 -4.59
C ASP A 3 14.67 8.35 -4.12
N LYS A 4 15.33 7.83 -3.08
CA LYS A 4 15.03 6.50 -2.51
C LYS A 4 13.57 6.35 -2.09
N LEU A 5 12.95 7.39 -1.52
CA LEU A 5 11.55 7.33 -1.08
C LEU A 5 10.62 7.20 -2.29
N LEU A 6 10.73 8.10 -3.26
CA LEU A 6 9.92 8.09 -4.47
C LEU A 6 10.09 6.78 -5.25
N HIS A 7 11.32 6.28 -5.38
CA HIS A 7 11.57 5.01 -6.05
C HIS A 7 10.92 3.82 -5.32
N SER A 8 11.05 3.75 -3.99
CA SER A 8 10.44 2.66 -3.21
C SER A 8 8.92 2.66 -3.29
N ILE A 9 8.30 3.84 -3.32
CA ILE A 9 6.84 3.98 -3.45
C ILE A 9 6.38 3.54 -4.83
N LYS A 10 7.04 3.98 -5.91
CA LYS A 10 6.72 3.55 -7.29
C LYS A 10 6.85 2.04 -7.46
N ALA A 11 7.91 1.44 -6.95
CA ALA A 11 8.09 -0.02 -7.00
C ALA A 11 6.97 -0.76 -6.25
N THR A 12 6.49 -0.22 -5.11
CA THR A 12 5.33 -0.78 -4.42
C THR A 12 4.04 -0.60 -5.22
N HIS A 13 3.84 0.54 -5.89
CA HIS A 13 2.68 0.77 -6.76
C HIS A 13 2.64 -0.25 -7.90
N ASP A 14 3.75 -0.46 -8.60
CA ASP A 14 3.86 -1.43 -9.70
C ASP A 14 3.47 -2.85 -9.23
N VAL A 15 3.98 -3.27 -8.07
CA VAL A 15 3.67 -4.58 -7.49
C VAL A 15 2.19 -4.70 -7.07
N LEU A 16 1.60 -3.64 -6.53
CA LEU A 16 0.20 -3.65 -6.13
C LEU A 16 -0.75 -3.63 -7.34
N ASP A 17 -0.40 -2.90 -8.40
CA ASP A 17 -1.14 -2.86 -9.66
C ASP A 17 -1.13 -4.24 -10.37
N GLU A 18 0.04 -4.89 -10.43
CA GLU A 18 0.16 -6.26 -10.95
C GLU A 18 -0.73 -7.23 -10.16
N ARG A 19 -0.76 -7.11 -8.83
CA ARG A 19 -1.60 -7.95 -7.96
C ARG A 19 -3.08 -7.66 -8.15
N LEU A 20 -3.48 -6.40 -8.31
CA LEU A 20 -4.86 -6.01 -8.59
C LEU A 20 -5.32 -6.61 -9.92
N SER A 21 -4.52 -6.42 -10.97
CA SER A 21 -4.74 -7.01 -12.29
C SER A 21 -4.88 -8.54 -12.19
N THR A 22 -3.95 -9.20 -11.50
CA THR A 22 -3.99 -10.65 -11.30
C THR A 22 -5.28 -11.10 -10.60
N ALA A 23 -5.70 -10.38 -9.54
CA ALA A 23 -6.92 -10.68 -8.79
C ALA A 23 -8.19 -10.53 -9.65
N GLU A 24 -8.24 -9.53 -10.52
CA GLU A 24 -9.38 -9.32 -11.43
C GLU A 24 -9.45 -10.41 -12.52
N TRP A 25 -8.31 -10.74 -13.12
CA TRP A 25 -8.24 -11.69 -14.24
C TRP A 25 -8.45 -13.16 -13.82
N HIS A 26 -8.19 -13.51 -12.55
CA HIS A 26 -8.44 -14.85 -12.03
C HIS A 26 -9.94 -15.12 -11.82
N LYS A 27 -10.59 -15.55 -12.91
CA LYS A 27 -12.00 -15.97 -12.91
C LYS A 27 -12.12 -17.44 -12.46
N PRO A 28 -13.09 -17.76 -11.59
CA PRO A 28 -13.34 -19.14 -11.20
C PRO A 28 -13.74 -19.95 -12.43
N THR A 29 -13.14 -21.12 -12.59
CA THR A 29 -13.53 -22.12 -13.61
C THR A 29 -14.34 -23.23 -12.95
N HIS A 30 -15.01 -24.06 -13.75
CA HIS A 30 -15.74 -25.23 -13.24
C HIS A 30 -14.82 -26.14 -12.41
N ASP A 31 -13.60 -26.38 -12.89
CA ASP A 31 -12.65 -27.30 -12.26
C ASP A 31 -11.91 -26.66 -11.07
N ARG A 32 -11.93 -25.33 -10.99
CA ARG A 32 -11.29 -24.56 -9.92
C ARG A 32 -12.17 -23.38 -9.48
N PRO A 33 -13.26 -23.64 -8.74
CA PRO A 33 -14.20 -22.61 -8.33
C PRO A 33 -13.62 -21.62 -7.29
N ARG A 34 -12.48 -21.95 -6.68
CA ARG A 34 -11.82 -21.14 -5.64
C ARG A 34 -10.58 -20.38 -6.12
N ASP A 35 -10.21 -20.45 -7.39
CA ASP A 35 -8.98 -19.81 -7.91
C ASP A 35 -8.94 -18.29 -7.72
N ARG A 36 -10.11 -17.66 -7.59
CA ARG A 36 -10.21 -16.22 -7.31
C ARG A 36 -9.74 -15.84 -5.89
N PHE A 37 -9.91 -16.74 -4.92
CA PHE A 37 -9.68 -16.43 -3.51
C PHE A 37 -8.22 -16.08 -3.23
N PRO A 38 -7.24 -16.95 -3.56
CA PRO A 38 -5.84 -16.66 -3.24
C PRO A 38 -5.35 -15.35 -3.85
N ALA A 39 -5.60 -15.11 -5.14
CA ALA A 39 -5.14 -13.90 -5.82
C ALA A 39 -5.77 -12.62 -5.21
N THR A 40 -7.08 -12.64 -4.96
CA THR A 40 -7.78 -11.49 -4.36
C THR A 40 -7.32 -11.26 -2.93
N ASP A 41 -7.20 -12.31 -2.13
CA ASP A 41 -6.74 -12.20 -0.75
C ASP A 41 -5.32 -11.67 -0.64
N THR A 42 -4.41 -12.11 -1.52
CA THR A 42 -3.03 -11.62 -1.57
C THR A 42 -2.98 -10.13 -1.92
N PHE A 43 -3.77 -9.67 -2.89
CA PHE A 43 -3.89 -8.25 -3.20
C PHE A 43 -4.41 -7.46 -2.00
N LEU A 44 -5.56 -7.85 -1.44
CA LEU A 44 -6.20 -7.15 -0.32
C LEU A 44 -5.27 -7.05 0.89
N ALA A 45 -4.51 -8.11 1.17
CA ALA A 45 -3.55 -8.13 2.27
C ALA A 45 -2.38 -7.18 2.04
N SER A 46 -1.83 -7.20 0.83
CA SER A 46 -0.70 -6.35 0.44
C SER A 46 -1.08 -4.88 0.45
N ALA A 47 -2.24 -4.55 -0.14
CA ALA A 47 -2.75 -3.19 -0.20
C ALA A 47 -3.12 -2.65 1.19
N SER A 48 -3.76 -3.46 2.05
CA SER A 48 -4.08 -3.05 3.43
C SER A 48 -2.82 -2.75 4.25
N ARG A 49 -1.79 -3.59 4.12
CA ARG A 49 -0.49 -3.41 4.79
C ARG A 49 0.16 -2.10 4.37
N HIS A 50 0.29 -1.89 3.07
CA HIS A 50 0.90 -0.70 2.50
C HIS A 50 0.14 0.56 2.92
N LEU A 51 -1.18 0.56 2.76
CA LEU A 51 -2.06 1.67 3.13
C LEU A 51 -1.92 2.07 4.60
N ALA A 52 -1.87 1.09 5.50
CA ALA A 52 -1.68 1.34 6.92
C ALA A 52 -0.28 1.90 7.22
N ALA A 53 0.76 1.42 6.55
CA ALA A 53 2.13 1.91 6.71
C ALA A 53 2.28 3.35 6.19
N ALA A 54 1.79 3.62 4.98
CA ALA A 54 1.74 4.93 4.37
C ALA A 54 1.04 5.96 5.28
N ASN A 55 -0.14 5.62 5.80
CA ASN A 55 -0.84 6.50 6.76
C ASN A 55 -0.04 6.73 8.05
N ALA A 56 0.67 5.73 8.56
CA ALA A 56 1.44 5.88 9.80
C ALA A 56 2.67 6.78 9.63
N VAL A 57 3.23 6.85 8.43
CA VAL A 57 4.51 7.53 8.18
C VAL A 57 4.33 8.85 7.43
N LEU A 58 3.57 8.85 6.33
CA LEU A 58 3.40 10.00 5.44
C LEU A 58 2.49 11.06 6.05
N VAL A 59 1.40 10.69 6.72
CA VAL A 59 0.47 11.67 7.33
C VAL A 59 1.17 12.54 8.39
N PRO A 60 1.94 11.99 9.37
CA PRO A 60 2.70 12.82 10.28
C PRO A 60 3.89 13.56 9.64
N ALA A 61 4.43 13.06 8.53
CA ALA A 61 5.50 13.75 7.79
C ALA A 61 4.95 14.98 7.07
N ALA A 62 3.84 14.81 6.32
CA ALA A 62 3.14 15.89 5.63
C ALA A 62 2.79 17.03 6.58
N ARG A 63 2.15 16.74 7.73
CA ARG A 63 1.79 17.74 8.74
C ARG A 63 2.96 18.56 9.29
N ARG A 64 4.15 17.97 9.37
CA ARG A 64 5.33 18.60 9.99
C ARG A 64 6.21 19.34 9.00
N ARG A 65 6.22 18.90 7.75
CA ARG A 65 7.23 19.32 6.76
C ARG A 65 6.65 20.07 5.57
N LEU A 66 5.34 19.99 5.32
CA LEU A 66 4.70 20.70 4.21
C LEU A 66 3.98 21.98 4.70
N PRO A 67 3.97 23.07 3.91
CA PRO A 67 3.25 24.30 4.23
C PRO A 67 1.74 24.07 4.48
N ASP A 68 1.09 23.29 3.61
CA ASP A 68 -0.34 22.94 3.71
C ASP A 68 -0.55 21.54 4.31
N GLY A 69 0.36 21.13 5.20
CA GLY A 69 0.49 19.75 5.66
C GLY A 69 -0.75 19.16 6.34
N ASN A 70 -1.59 19.99 6.97
CA ASN A 70 -2.83 19.52 7.60
C ASN A 70 -3.90 19.12 6.57
N ASP A 71 -4.07 19.92 5.52
CA ASP A 71 -5.07 19.67 4.48
C ASP A 71 -4.65 18.46 3.64
N VAL A 72 -3.36 18.38 3.29
CA VAL A 72 -2.77 17.22 2.61
C VAL A 72 -2.97 15.95 3.44
N ALA A 73 -2.66 15.99 4.74
CA ALA A 73 -2.87 14.87 5.65
C ALA A 73 -4.34 14.44 5.75
N HIS A 74 -5.26 15.40 5.81
CA HIS A 74 -6.70 15.10 5.85
C HIS A 74 -7.20 14.47 4.55
N ARG A 75 -6.75 14.97 3.40
CA ARG A 75 -7.06 14.40 2.09
C ARG A 75 -6.53 12.97 1.98
N PHE A 76 -5.26 12.77 2.35
CA PHE A 76 -4.61 11.46 2.33
C PHE A 76 -5.36 10.42 3.17
N SER A 77 -5.69 10.73 4.43
CA SER A 77 -6.44 9.81 5.29
C SER A 77 -7.86 9.55 4.81
N ARG A 78 -8.51 10.53 4.16
CA ARG A 78 -9.84 10.35 3.56
C ARG A 78 -9.79 9.38 2.38
N THR A 79 -8.91 9.63 1.41
CA THR A 79 -8.71 8.77 0.24
C THR A 79 -8.32 7.36 0.66
N SER A 80 -7.49 7.24 1.70
CA SER A 80 -7.12 5.94 2.26
C SER A 80 -8.33 5.17 2.78
N ARG A 81 -9.18 5.82 3.59
CA ARG A 81 -10.41 5.22 4.10
C ARG A 81 -11.36 4.82 2.97
N ASP A 82 -11.42 5.65 1.93
CA ASP A 82 -12.20 5.36 0.73
C ASP A 82 -11.72 4.07 0.04
N LEU A 83 -10.41 3.86 -0.10
CA LEU A 83 -9.86 2.60 -0.62
C LEU A 83 -10.15 1.41 0.30
N GLU A 84 -10.02 1.57 1.63
CA GLU A 84 -10.37 0.50 2.59
C GLU A 84 -11.83 0.04 2.45
N TYR A 85 -12.75 0.97 2.21
CA TYR A 85 -14.15 0.62 1.98
C TYR A 85 -14.36 -0.20 0.70
N ALA A 86 -13.65 0.10 -0.39
CA ALA A 86 -13.75 -0.71 -1.60
C ALA A 86 -13.09 -2.08 -1.45
N MET A 87 -11.97 -2.16 -0.75
CA MET A 87 -11.34 -3.44 -0.38
C MET A 87 -12.28 -4.30 0.48
N ALA A 88 -12.94 -3.71 1.47
CA ALA A 88 -13.91 -4.40 2.31
C ALA A 88 -15.12 -4.90 1.51
N GLN A 89 -15.66 -4.11 0.58
CA GLN A 89 -16.74 -4.54 -0.32
C GLN A 89 -16.31 -5.70 -1.23
N THR A 90 -15.08 -5.65 -1.75
CA THR A 90 -14.51 -6.73 -2.58
C THR A 90 -14.43 -8.03 -1.79
N LYS A 91 -13.94 -7.97 -0.55
CA LYS A 91 -13.91 -9.12 0.37
C LYS A 91 -15.33 -9.63 0.66
N ALA A 92 -16.25 -8.75 1.02
CA ALA A 92 -17.64 -9.11 1.30
C ALA A 92 -18.30 -9.84 0.12
N LYS A 93 -18.06 -9.38 -1.10
CA LYS A 93 -18.54 -10.04 -2.32
C LYS A 93 -17.87 -11.40 -2.54
N LEU A 94 -16.56 -11.50 -2.36
CA LEU A 94 -15.79 -12.73 -2.52
C LEU A 94 -16.32 -13.85 -1.61
N TYR A 95 -16.68 -13.50 -0.38
CA TYR A 95 -17.17 -14.44 0.63
C TYR A 95 -18.71 -14.57 0.67
N GLY A 96 -19.43 -13.91 -0.22
CA GLY A 96 -20.88 -14.05 -0.34
C GLY A 96 -21.67 -13.40 0.81
N GLU A 97 -21.16 -12.33 1.40
CA GLU A 97 -21.88 -11.58 2.44
C GLU A 97 -23.16 -10.97 1.88
N ALA A 98 -24.26 -11.07 2.64
CA ALA A 98 -25.61 -10.77 2.16
C ALA A 98 -25.77 -9.34 1.62
N HIS A 99 -25.09 -8.36 2.22
CA HIS A 99 -25.18 -6.95 1.81
C HIS A 99 -24.42 -6.63 0.51
N ALA A 100 -23.45 -7.47 0.11
CA ALA A 100 -22.64 -7.28 -1.10
C ALA A 100 -23.13 -8.14 -2.28
N ILE A 101 -24.06 -9.07 -2.04
CA ILE A 101 -24.43 -10.10 -3.00
C ILE A 101 -25.06 -9.55 -4.29
N HIS A 102 -25.75 -8.41 -4.21
CA HIS A 102 -26.46 -7.82 -5.36
C HIS A 102 -25.60 -6.95 -6.26
N ARG A 103 -24.43 -6.49 -5.80
CA ARG A 103 -23.54 -5.64 -6.60
C ARG A 103 -22.81 -6.51 -7.63
N PRO A 104 -22.86 -6.22 -8.94
CA PRO A 104 -22.18 -7.05 -9.92
C PRO A 104 -20.66 -6.89 -9.79
N TRP A 105 -19.91 -7.93 -10.18
CA TRP A 105 -18.44 -7.93 -10.04
C TRP A 105 -17.77 -6.80 -10.81
N HIS A 106 -18.27 -6.41 -11.98
CA HIS A 106 -17.68 -5.32 -12.77
C HIS A 106 -17.74 -3.97 -12.02
N ASP A 107 -18.85 -3.68 -11.31
CA ASP A 107 -18.97 -2.45 -10.52
C ASP A 107 -18.01 -2.45 -9.33
N ILE A 108 -17.75 -3.61 -8.73
CA ILE A 108 -16.82 -3.75 -7.61
C ILE A 108 -15.39 -3.49 -8.07
N TRP A 109 -14.98 -4.11 -9.18
CA TRP A 109 -13.64 -3.88 -9.73
C TRP A 109 -13.47 -2.44 -10.21
N ALA A 110 -14.45 -1.86 -10.89
CA ALA A 110 -14.38 -0.47 -11.34
C ALA A 110 -14.24 0.51 -10.16
N ASP A 111 -14.97 0.31 -9.06
CA ASP A 111 -14.86 1.15 -7.88
C ASP A 111 -13.55 0.93 -7.11
N LEU A 112 -13.05 -0.30 -7.06
CA LEU A 112 -11.76 -0.61 -6.46
C LEU A 112 -10.61 0.01 -7.25
N HIS A 113 -10.56 -0.17 -8.57
CA HIS A 113 -9.58 0.47 -9.47
C HIS A 113 -9.58 1.98 -9.30
N ARG A 114 -10.76 2.62 -9.41
CA ARG A 114 -10.86 4.08 -9.27
C ARG A 114 -10.29 4.57 -7.94
N ARG A 115 -10.63 3.94 -6.81
CA ARG A 115 -10.13 4.36 -5.48
C ARG A 115 -8.66 4.01 -5.27
N PHE A 116 -8.18 2.95 -5.91
CA PHE A 116 -6.79 2.56 -5.89
C PHE A 116 -5.94 3.57 -6.66
N ASP A 117 -6.33 3.94 -7.88
CA ASP A 117 -5.66 4.96 -8.69
C ASP A 117 -5.67 6.33 -8.00
N GLU A 118 -6.81 6.73 -7.42
CA GLU A 118 -6.93 7.96 -6.63
C GLU A 118 -5.97 7.97 -5.43
N PHE A 119 -5.77 6.82 -4.77
CA PHE A 119 -4.83 6.69 -3.66
C PHE A 119 -3.37 6.75 -4.14
N MET A 120 -3.01 6.01 -5.19
CA MET A 120 -1.64 5.97 -5.70
C MET A 120 -1.19 7.34 -6.22
N ALA A 121 -2.05 8.02 -6.99
CA ALA A 121 -1.77 9.37 -7.48
C ALA A 121 -1.56 10.37 -6.33
N LEU A 122 -2.40 10.30 -5.28
CA LEU A 122 -2.26 11.18 -4.12
C LEU A 122 -1.01 10.85 -3.29
N GLU A 123 -0.62 9.58 -3.18
CA GLU A 123 0.61 9.19 -2.51
C GLU A 123 1.85 9.70 -3.24
N GLU A 124 1.88 9.58 -4.56
CA GLU A 124 2.97 10.15 -5.37
C GLU A 124 3.03 11.68 -5.22
N GLU A 125 1.89 12.37 -5.21
CA GLU A 125 1.81 13.82 -4.95
C GLU A 125 2.43 14.18 -3.57
N VAL A 126 2.03 13.46 -2.52
CA VAL A 126 2.54 13.69 -1.15
C VAL A 126 4.03 13.44 -1.06
N VAL A 127 4.50 12.34 -1.66
CA VAL A 127 5.92 11.98 -1.65
C VAL A 127 6.72 13.01 -2.43
N THR A 128 6.26 13.44 -3.60
CA THR A 128 6.91 14.47 -4.41
C THR A 128 7.02 15.79 -3.65
N ALA A 129 5.94 16.23 -3.00
CA ALA A 129 5.97 17.42 -2.16
C ALA A 129 6.96 17.28 -0.99
N LEU A 130 7.04 16.10 -0.35
CA LEU A 130 8.03 15.82 0.69
C LEU A 130 9.45 15.81 0.14
N VAL A 131 9.66 15.37 -1.10
CA VAL A 131 10.97 15.40 -1.75
C VAL A 131 11.47 16.84 -1.90
N GLU A 132 10.59 17.75 -2.32
CA GLU A 132 10.92 19.16 -2.52
C GLU A 132 11.21 19.92 -1.22
N HIS A 133 10.56 19.52 -0.11
CA HIS A 133 10.61 20.26 1.15
C HIS A 133 11.54 19.63 2.21
N THR A 134 12.29 18.57 1.87
CA THR A 134 13.10 17.83 2.85
C THR A 134 14.48 17.45 2.34
N THR A 135 15.43 17.22 3.27
CA THR A 135 16.80 16.84 2.93
C THR A 135 16.89 15.40 2.45
N SER A 136 17.96 15.03 1.72
CA SER A 136 18.18 13.64 1.25
C SER A 136 18.15 12.60 2.39
N GLU A 137 18.84 12.90 3.49
CA GLU A 137 18.85 12.04 4.68
C GLU A 137 17.43 11.84 5.25
N ALA A 138 16.66 12.92 5.32
CA ALA A 138 15.30 12.90 5.84
C ALA A 138 14.31 12.18 4.92
N ARG A 139 14.64 12.00 3.63
CA ARG A 139 13.89 11.21 2.64
C ARG A 139 14.25 9.72 2.76
N SER A 140 15.54 9.40 2.92
CA SER A 140 15.99 8.03 3.19
C SER A 140 15.38 7.46 4.48
N ASP A 141 15.35 8.24 5.57
CA ASP A 141 14.68 7.86 6.82
C ASP A 141 13.18 7.61 6.62
N LEU A 142 12.50 8.43 5.81
CA LEU A 142 11.08 8.21 5.52
C LEU A 142 10.86 6.90 4.76
N ALA A 143 11.71 6.58 3.78
CA ALA A 143 11.62 5.33 3.03
C ALA A 143 11.79 4.11 3.95
N ASP A 144 12.81 4.13 4.81
CA ASP A 144 13.07 3.06 5.78
C ASP A 144 11.94 2.91 6.81
N ARG A 145 11.33 4.04 7.22
CA ARG A 145 10.19 4.03 8.13
C ARG A 145 8.91 3.51 7.48
N VAL A 146 8.66 3.79 6.19
CA VAL A 146 7.53 3.20 5.45
C VAL A 146 7.70 1.69 5.43
N TYR A 147 8.86 1.20 4.95
CA TYR A 147 9.15 -0.24 4.91
C TYR A 147 9.06 -0.90 6.29
N GLY A 148 9.66 -0.29 7.32
CA GLY A 148 9.58 -0.78 8.68
C GLY A 148 8.15 -0.82 9.22
N ALA A 149 7.31 0.14 8.83
CA ALA A 149 5.89 0.14 9.17
C ALA A 149 5.12 -0.95 8.42
N GLU A 150 5.44 -1.24 7.15
CA GLU A 150 4.80 -2.31 6.39
C GLU A 150 5.03 -3.69 7.01
N LEU A 151 6.25 -3.97 7.47
CA LEU A 151 6.59 -5.24 8.14
C LEU A 151 5.73 -5.55 9.37
N HIS A 152 5.16 -4.52 9.99
CA HIS A 152 4.35 -4.64 11.22
C HIS A 152 2.91 -4.17 11.03
N SER A 153 2.47 -3.91 9.79
CA SER A 153 1.13 -3.37 9.52
C SER A 153 0.10 -4.47 9.34
N PRO A 154 -1.18 -4.18 9.70
CA PRO A 154 -2.28 -5.12 9.55
C PRO A 154 -2.49 -5.50 8.08
N THR A 155 -2.96 -6.73 7.86
CA THR A 155 -3.16 -7.37 6.55
C THR A 155 -4.64 -7.47 6.20
N ARG A 156 -5.54 -6.95 7.04
CA ARG A 156 -6.98 -6.88 6.76
C ARG A 156 -7.46 -5.44 6.61
N PRO A 157 -8.42 -5.16 5.69
CA PRO A 157 -9.04 -3.86 5.61
C PRO A 157 -9.95 -3.65 6.83
N HIS A 158 -9.71 -2.58 7.57
CA HIS A 158 -10.44 -2.26 8.80
C HIS A 158 -11.11 -0.88 8.72
N PRO A 159 -12.12 -0.70 7.84
CA PRO A 159 -12.73 0.60 7.54
C PRO A 159 -13.44 1.28 8.71
N TYR A 160 -13.64 0.56 9.82
CA TYR A 160 -14.31 1.05 11.03
C TYR A 160 -13.34 1.39 12.17
N VAL A 161 -12.02 1.26 11.97
CA VAL A 161 -11.03 1.56 13.00
C VAL A 161 -10.54 3.00 12.84
N PRO A 162 -10.63 3.84 13.88
CA PRO A 162 -10.22 5.23 13.78
C PRO A 162 -8.71 5.36 13.56
N HIS A 163 -8.32 5.97 12.44
CA HIS A 163 -6.92 6.17 12.03
C HIS A 163 -6.17 7.27 12.83
N LEU A 164 -6.83 8.04 13.73
CA LEU A 164 -6.26 9.20 14.43
C LEU A 164 -6.67 9.28 15.91
N GLY A 165 -5.71 9.67 16.78
CA GLY A 165 -5.90 9.95 18.22
C GLY A 165 -5.29 8.92 19.19
N LEU A 166 -5.14 9.28 20.48
CA LEU A 166 -4.77 8.35 21.58
C LEU A 166 -5.64 7.07 21.62
N PRO A 167 -6.96 7.12 21.40
CA PRO A 167 -7.77 5.89 21.27
C PRO A 167 -7.48 5.09 19.99
N GLY A 168 -7.01 5.72 18.90
CA GLY A 168 -6.59 5.04 17.66
C GLY A 168 -5.33 4.20 17.84
N LYS A 169 -4.38 4.63 18.69
CA LYS A 169 -3.17 3.83 19.02
C LYS A 169 -3.50 2.52 19.76
N VAL A 170 -4.51 2.53 20.62
CA VAL A 170 -4.98 1.35 21.36
C VAL A 170 -5.79 0.43 20.45
N ALA A 171 -6.69 0.98 19.63
CA ALA A 171 -7.44 0.23 18.63
C ALA A 171 -6.50 -0.47 17.62
N ARG A 172 -5.43 0.21 17.18
CA ARG A 172 -4.41 -0.37 16.29
C ARG A 172 -3.65 -1.53 16.94
N ARG A 173 -3.37 -1.46 18.26
CA ARG A 173 -2.69 -2.53 19.00
C ARG A 173 -3.58 -3.75 19.20
N ILE A 174 -4.89 -3.55 19.35
CA ILE A 174 -5.88 -4.63 19.42
C ILE A 174 -6.08 -5.28 18.03
N CYS A 175 -6.15 -4.49 16.95
CA CYS A 175 -6.25 -5.00 15.58
C CYS A 175 -4.99 -5.78 15.15
N LEU A 176 -3.79 -5.32 15.50
CA LEU A 176 -2.54 -6.04 15.24
C LEU A 176 -2.50 -7.42 15.91
N GLY A 177 -3.07 -7.55 17.10
CA GLY A 177 -3.16 -8.84 17.80
C GLY A 177 -4.18 -9.81 17.19
N VAL A 178 -5.27 -9.27 16.64
CA VAL A 178 -6.28 -10.05 15.91
C VAL A 178 -5.73 -10.52 14.56
N ASP A 179 -4.96 -9.68 13.86
CA ASP A 179 -4.38 -10.03 12.55
C ASP A 179 -3.30 -11.12 12.64
N HIS A 180 -2.38 -11.06 13.60
CA HIS A 180 -1.36 -12.13 13.78
C HIS A 180 -2.01 -13.51 14.08
N PHE A 181 -3.14 -13.52 14.80
CA PHE A 181 -3.89 -14.74 15.09
C PHE A 181 -4.55 -15.32 13.82
N TRP A 182 -5.11 -14.46 12.96
CA TRP A 182 -5.77 -14.90 11.73
C TRP A 182 -4.79 -15.25 10.59
N ASP A 183 -3.66 -14.57 10.48
CA ASP A 183 -2.61 -14.90 9.50
C ASP A 183 -1.98 -16.27 9.78
N THR A 184 -1.87 -16.65 11.06
CA THR A 184 -1.46 -18.01 11.48
C THR A 184 -2.55 -19.06 11.19
N THR A 185 -3.82 -18.65 11.14
CA THR A 185 -4.98 -19.55 10.99
C THR A 185 -5.37 -19.79 9.52
N GLU A 186 -5.09 -18.85 8.61
CA GLU A 186 -5.43 -18.98 7.17
C GLU A 186 -4.31 -19.54 6.28
N GLY A 187 -3.07 -19.67 6.77
CA GLY A 187 -1.97 -20.28 6.02
C GLY A 187 -1.58 -19.54 4.73
N ARG A 188 -1.84 -18.23 4.65
CA ARG A 188 -1.55 -17.38 3.49
C ARG A 188 -0.08 -16.98 3.48
N MET A 189 0.63 -17.31 2.40
CA MET A 189 1.94 -16.71 2.12
C MET A 189 1.72 -15.27 1.63
N ILE A 190 1.80 -14.29 2.53
CA ILE A 190 1.77 -12.88 2.16
C ILE A 190 3.19 -12.48 1.74
N PRO A 191 3.42 -12.00 0.50
CA PRO A 191 4.75 -11.61 0.06
C PRO A 191 5.35 -10.54 0.97
N GLU A 192 6.68 -10.54 1.08
CA GLU A 192 7.39 -9.47 1.78
C GLU A 192 7.20 -8.13 1.04
N PRO A 193 7.12 -7.00 1.76
CA PRO A 193 7.06 -5.68 1.15
C PRO A 193 8.33 -5.36 0.38
N VAL A 194 8.24 -4.43 -0.59
CA VAL A 194 9.39 -4.01 -1.39
C VAL A 194 10.42 -3.34 -0.49
N LYS A 195 11.63 -3.88 -0.45
CA LYS A 195 12.70 -3.31 0.36
C LYS A 195 13.24 -2.04 -0.30
N PRO A 196 13.35 -0.92 0.43
CA PRO A 196 14.05 0.26 -0.07
C PRO A 196 15.52 -0.09 -0.31
N HIS A 197 15.98 0.08 -1.54
CA HIS A 197 17.37 -0.09 -1.92
C HIS A 197 18.02 1.28 -2.14
N ASP A 198 19.21 1.46 -1.56
CA ASP A 198 20.01 2.66 -1.75
C ASP A 198 20.90 2.49 -2.96
N ARG A 199 20.55 3.18 -4.06
CA ARG A 199 21.23 3.08 -5.36
C ARG A 199 22.57 3.80 -5.37
N ASP A 200 22.81 4.72 -4.43
CA ASP A 200 24.06 5.51 -4.38
C ASP A 200 25.29 4.65 -4.01
N HIS A 201 25.07 3.43 -3.52
CA HIS A 201 26.12 2.49 -3.12
C HIS A 201 26.23 1.24 -3.99
N ASP A 202 25.45 1.14 -5.07
CA ASP A 202 25.50 -0.02 -5.95
C ASP A 202 26.77 0.01 -6.82
N GLY A 203 27.68 -0.94 -6.57
CA GLY A 203 28.88 -1.13 -7.37
C GLY A 203 28.54 -1.55 -8.81
N LYS A 204 29.44 -1.29 -9.76
CA LYS A 204 29.25 -1.57 -11.20
C LYS A 204 28.85 -3.02 -11.51
N LEU A 205 29.27 -3.99 -10.68
CA LEU A 205 28.87 -5.39 -10.79
C LEU A 205 27.40 -5.63 -10.42
N ALA A 206 26.89 -4.96 -9.38
CA ALA A 206 25.49 -5.04 -9.00
C ALA A 206 24.59 -4.44 -10.09
N GLN A 207 24.99 -3.27 -10.63
CA GLN A 207 24.31 -2.62 -11.76
C GLN A 207 24.25 -3.53 -13.01
N TYR A 208 25.35 -4.23 -13.33
CA TYR A 208 25.38 -5.17 -14.44
C TYR A 208 24.46 -6.38 -14.22
N LEU A 209 24.47 -6.97 -13.01
CA LEU A 209 23.64 -8.14 -12.68
C LEU A 209 22.15 -7.82 -12.60
N LEU A 210 21.80 -6.64 -12.09
CA LEU A 210 20.43 -6.14 -12.04
C LEU A 210 19.96 -5.54 -13.37
N ALA A 211 20.83 -5.52 -14.38
CA ALA A 211 20.60 -4.88 -15.68
C ALA A 211 20.12 -3.42 -15.57
N ASP A 212 20.59 -2.72 -14.53
CA ASP A 212 20.17 -1.37 -14.16
C ASP A 212 21.40 -0.43 -14.08
N PRO A 213 21.92 0.03 -15.24
CA PRO A 213 23.15 0.82 -15.29
C PRO A 213 22.92 2.26 -14.83
N HIS A 214 23.75 2.74 -13.90
CA HIS A 214 23.72 4.13 -13.48
C HIS A 214 24.55 4.97 -14.47
N LEU A 215 23.89 5.56 -15.47
CA LEU A 215 24.56 6.32 -16.54
C LEU A 215 24.85 7.77 -16.10
N PRO A 216 26.07 8.29 -16.31
CA PRO A 216 26.38 9.70 -16.07
C PRO A 216 25.70 10.55 -17.15
N GLY A 217 24.53 11.08 -16.84
CA GLY A 217 23.67 11.83 -17.76
C GLY A 217 22.26 12.12 -17.22
N ASP A 218 21.78 11.35 -16.23
CA ASP A 218 20.52 11.59 -15.51
C ASP A 218 20.63 12.70 -14.42
N GLU A 219 21.50 13.69 -14.65
CA GLU A 219 21.79 14.81 -13.75
C GLU A 219 21.32 16.18 -14.29
N ALA A 220 20.39 16.21 -15.24
CA ALA A 220 19.79 17.46 -15.74
C ALA A 220 18.38 17.70 -15.16
#